data_AF-A0A8S1NYP9-F1
#
_entry.id   AF-A0A8S1NYP9-F1
#
_cell.length_a   1.000
_cell.length_b   1.000
_cell.length_c   1.000
_cell.angle_alpha   90.00
_cell.angle_beta   90.00
_cell.angle_gamma   90.00
#
_symmetry.space_group_name_H-M   'P 1'
#
loop_
_entity.id
_entity.type
_entity.pdbx_description
1 polymer ?
#
loop_
_entity_poly.entity_id
_entity_poly.type
_entity_poly.pdbx_seq_one_letter_code
_entity_poly.pdbx_strand_id
1 'polypeptide(L)'
;MQVPCPKHEGSYLIFILLKENQIEFICDQCQTNIQDKNKFFDFQKLININKAIKQPEYLVSKIINSEKLRELFQELQQFDENNLNQQLKDIENIIENFQIQLSNVLKELQVYTKKYMELRQQIKQRLAQIIEFEKFKQYLTSLNEQEKKIQPQDISESEKNIQIYFENLSKKNYLNINNEIYNFLECKNQSINQTKLDYPQLKNLQQQYQQLQILHSQFNSKITPKFPGIIQNTQLITKEFQAKLIDTIVQNTKRSINKISLIYQGQKSDLNAESFWNQVDGKNNLLMVFQSQNEVVFGGYTPCYWIKSKKGEYINDETLTSFLFSQTNNKIYPIKQEGKSYAIYCNNQQGPVFGGQSLLRGSIFSYFSNTSDMMISSDFQNGSSTIGIAYKNDCSQSKTDSETLLFGQQTPRIIMYEIFQVTFI
;
A
#
# COMPACT_ATOMS: atom_id res chain seq x y z
N MET A 1 11.43 -45.19 -7.99
CA MET A 1 12.06 -46.05 -9.02
C MET A 1 13.54 -46.09 -8.72
N GLN A 2 14.12 -47.27 -8.51
CA GLN A 2 15.55 -47.41 -8.23
C GLN A 2 16.24 -47.88 -9.51
N VAL A 3 17.08 -47.03 -10.09
CA VAL A 3 17.86 -47.36 -11.29
C VAL A 3 19.27 -47.74 -10.83
N PRO A 4 19.76 -48.97 -11.11
CA PRO A 4 21.08 -49.40 -10.67
C PRO A 4 22.19 -48.59 -11.34
N CYS A 5 23.28 -48.35 -10.62
CA CYS A 5 24.44 -47.65 -11.15
C CYS A 5 25.28 -48.58 -12.04
N PRO A 6 25.61 -48.20 -13.28
CA PRO A 6 26.44 -49.04 -14.14
C PRO A 6 27.92 -49.07 -13.73
N LYS A 7 28.36 -48.19 -12.82
CA LYS A 7 29.77 -48.04 -12.42
C LYS A 7 30.08 -48.68 -11.06
N HIS A 8 29.07 -48.92 -10.24
CA HIS A 8 29.22 -49.36 -8.86
C HIS A 8 28.14 -50.38 -8.53
N GLU A 9 28.56 -51.63 -8.36
CA GLU A 9 27.65 -52.73 -8.04
C GLU A 9 26.97 -52.50 -6.68
N GLY A 10 25.66 -52.74 -6.62
CA GLY A 10 24.85 -52.51 -5.41
C GLY A 10 24.44 -51.06 -5.14
N SER A 11 24.97 -50.09 -5.89
CA SER A 11 24.57 -48.68 -5.79
C SER A 11 23.46 -48.32 -6.78
N TYR A 12 22.73 -47.24 -6.50
CA TYR A 12 21.65 -46.71 -7.34
C TYR A 12 21.92 -45.27 -7.74
N LEU A 13 21.38 -44.85 -8.88
CA LEU A 13 21.47 -43.46 -9.35
C LEU A 13 20.65 -42.55 -8.43
N ILE A 14 21.31 -41.53 -7.86
CA ILE A 14 20.71 -40.60 -6.89
C ILE A 14 20.74 -39.16 -7.41
N PHE A 15 21.75 -38.80 -8.20
CA PHE A 15 21.91 -37.44 -8.71
C PHE A 15 22.10 -37.39 -10.22
N ILE A 16 21.80 -36.22 -10.77
CA ILE A 16 22.16 -35.81 -12.13
C ILE A 16 23.22 -34.71 -12.01
N LEU A 17 24.32 -34.86 -12.73
CA LEU A 17 25.36 -33.86 -12.89
C LEU A 17 25.21 -33.19 -14.27
N LEU A 18 24.96 -31.88 -14.25
CA LEU A 18 24.93 -31.05 -15.44
C LEU A 18 26.34 -30.55 -15.78
N LYS A 19 26.82 -30.88 -16.97
CA LYS A 19 28.03 -30.31 -17.58
C LYS A 19 27.62 -29.51 -18.83
N GLU A 20 28.50 -28.65 -19.33
CA GLU A 20 28.18 -27.71 -20.42
C GLU A 20 27.46 -28.33 -21.61
N ASN A 21 27.82 -29.56 -22.01
CA ASN A 21 27.22 -30.26 -23.17
C ASN A 21 26.81 -31.71 -22.88
N GLN A 22 26.76 -32.14 -21.62
CA GLN A 22 26.43 -33.53 -21.27
C GLN A 22 25.77 -33.66 -19.91
N ILE A 23 24.97 -34.71 -19.78
CA ILE A 23 24.27 -35.07 -18.55
C ILE A 23 24.82 -36.41 -18.07
N GLU A 24 25.20 -36.49 -16.80
CA GLU A 24 25.66 -37.74 -16.18
C GLU A 24 24.78 -38.10 -14.99
N PHE A 25 24.29 -39.34 -14.97
CA PHE A 25 23.67 -39.90 -13.78
C PHE A 25 24.74 -40.47 -12.85
N ILE A 26 24.64 -40.15 -11.56
CA ILE A 26 25.62 -40.56 -10.56
C ILE A 26 24.94 -41.15 -9.31
N CYS A 27 25.55 -42.19 -8.76
CA CYS A 27 25.25 -42.68 -7.42
C CYS A 27 26.08 -41.94 -6.36
N ASP A 28 25.89 -42.30 -5.10
CA ASP A 28 26.70 -41.87 -3.95
C ASP A 28 28.20 -42.16 -4.13
N GLN A 29 28.57 -43.37 -4.54
CA GLN A 29 29.97 -43.74 -4.75
C GLN A 29 30.60 -42.98 -5.93
N CYS A 30 29.84 -42.72 -7.00
CA CYS A 30 30.25 -41.83 -8.08
C CYS A 30 30.54 -40.41 -7.57
N GLN A 31 29.69 -39.88 -6.68
CA GLN A 31 29.90 -38.57 -6.07
C GLN A 31 31.20 -38.53 -5.25
N THR A 32 31.46 -39.53 -4.41
CA THR A 32 32.71 -39.63 -3.65
C THR A 32 33.92 -39.67 -4.57
N ASN A 33 33.87 -40.50 -5.62
CA ASN A 33 34.96 -40.58 -6.61
C ASN A 33 35.21 -39.24 -7.34
N ILE A 34 34.17 -38.43 -7.57
CA ILE A 34 34.32 -37.09 -8.15
C ILE A 34 34.99 -36.14 -7.15
N GLN A 35 34.60 -36.20 -5.88
CA GLN A 35 35.17 -35.39 -4.80
C GLN A 35 36.66 -35.67 -4.59
N ASP A 36 37.04 -36.96 -4.59
CA ASP A 36 38.44 -37.37 -4.41
C ASP A 36 39.33 -36.91 -5.57
N LYS A 37 38.78 -36.93 -6.80
CA LYS A 37 39.48 -36.47 -8.01
C LYS A 37 39.49 -34.95 -8.16
N ASN A 38 38.51 -34.24 -7.61
CA ASN A 38 38.38 -32.80 -7.71
C ASN A 38 37.92 -32.19 -6.38
N LYS A 39 38.90 -31.78 -5.56
CA LYS A 39 38.66 -31.18 -4.24
C LYS A 39 37.81 -29.90 -4.26
N PHE A 40 37.69 -29.24 -5.41
CA PHE A 40 36.92 -27.99 -5.58
C PHE A 40 35.62 -28.19 -6.35
N PHE A 41 35.12 -29.43 -6.44
CA PHE A 41 33.88 -29.69 -7.13
C PHE A 41 32.69 -28.99 -6.45
N ASP A 42 31.96 -28.20 -7.24
CA ASP A 42 30.76 -27.50 -6.77
C ASP A 42 29.56 -28.46 -6.74
N PHE A 43 29.24 -28.95 -5.55
CA PHE A 43 28.09 -29.83 -5.32
C PHE A 43 26.74 -29.15 -5.59
N GLN A 44 26.68 -27.82 -5.73
CA GLN A 44 25.44 -27.15 -6.11
C GLN A 44 24.97 -27.53 -7.53
N LYS A 45 25.87 -28.05 -8.38
CA LYS A 45 25.57 -28.57 -9.73
C LYS A 45 24.93 -29.95 -9.74
N LEU A 46 24.85 -30.64 -8.60
CA LEU A 46 24.14 -31.90 -8.48
C LEU A 46 22.65 -31.68 -8.26
N ILE A 47 21.85 -32.41 -9.03
CA ILE A 47 20.39 -32.43 -8.93
C ILE A 47 20.00 -33.77 -8.34
N ASN A 48 19.45 -33.78 -7.13
CA ASN A 48 18.92 -35.01 -6.53
C ASN A 48 17.65 -35.44 -7.28
N ILE A 49 17.67 -36.66 -7.84
CA ILE A 49 16.60 -37.19 -8.69
C ILE A 49 15.28 -37.31 -7.92
N ASN A 50 15.33 -37.87 -6.70
CA ASN A 50 14.13 -38.07 -5.89
C ASN A 50 13.49 -36.73 -5.48
N LYS A 51 14.30 -35.71 -5.21
CA LYS A 51 13.82 -34.37 -4.91
C LYS A 51 13.22 -33.72 -6.16
N ALA A 52 13.91 -33.78 -7.30
CA ALA A 52 13.45 -33.21 -8.58
C ALA A 52 12.14 -33.80 -9.10
N ILE A 53 11.89 -35.10 -8.88
CA ILE A 53 10.62 -35.75 -9.26
C ILE A 53 9.45 -35.21 -8.43
N LYS A 54 9.69 -34.91 -7.15
CA LYS A 54 8.64 -34.47 -6.22
C LYS A 54 8.42 -32.96 -6.24
N GLN A 55 9.45 -32.19 -6.62
CA GLN A 55 9.50 -30.73 -6.51
C GLN A 55 10.00 -30.13 -7.83
N PRO A 56 9.10 -29.85 -8.80
CA PRO A 56 9.49 -29.30 -10.09
C PRO A 56 10.24 -27.97 -9.96
N GLU A 57 9.88 -27.12 -9.00
CA GLU A 57 10.57 -25.88 -8.66
C GLU A 57 12.05 -26.10 -8.24
N TYR A 58 12.35 -27.22 -7.58
CA TYR A 58 13.74 -27.60 -7.26
C TYR A 58 14.53 -27.96 -8.52
N LEU A 59 13.92 -28.67 -9.46
CA LEU A 59 14.56 -28.95 -10.74
C LEU A 59 14.82 -27.65 -11.51
N VAL A 60 13.81 -26.79 -11.62
CA VAL A 60 13.91 -25.51 -12.36
C VAL A 60 15.00 -24.61 -11.76
N SER A 61 15.08 -24.50 -10.44
CA SER A 61 16.11 -23.67 -9.78
C SER A 61 17.54 -24.14 -10.06
N LYS A 62 17.72 -25.42 -10.42
CA LYS A 62 19.01 -26.01 -10.78
C LYS A 62 19.40 -25.86 -12.25
N ILE A 63 18.42 -25.76 -13.16
CA ILE A 63 18.67 -25.64 -14.60
C ILE A 63 18.63 -24.21 -15.12
N ILE A 64 17.99 -23.29 -14.38
CA ILE A 64 17.81 -21.91 -14.84
C ILE A 64 19.06 -21.06 -14.60
N ASN A 65 19.43 -20.28 -15.61
CA ASN A 65 20.58 -19.36 -15.54
C ASN A 65 20.23 -17.99 -14.93
N SER A 66 18.94 -17.71 -14.72
CA SER A 66 18.50 -16.47 -14.06
C SER A 66 18.59 -16.61 -12.54
N GLU A 67 19.46 -15.81 -11.91
CA GLU A 67 19.64 -15.74 -10.46
C GLU A 67 18.31 -15.43 -9.74
N LYS A 68 17.53 -14.46 -10.26
CA LYS A 68 16.23 -14.10 -9.67
C LYS A 68 15.18 -15.20 -9.73
N LEU A 69 15.12 -15.93 -10.85
CA LEU A 69 14.19 -17.06 -10.95
C LEU A 69 14.65 -18.20 -10.03
N ARG A 70 15.97 -18.39 -9.90
CA ARG A 70 16.53 -19.34 -8.93
C ARG A 70 16.15 -18.96 -7.50
N GLU A 71 16.31 -17.70 -7.10
CA GLU A 71 15.89 -17.18 -5.80
C GLU A 71 14.38 -17.39 -5.58
N LEU A 72 13.54 -17.01 -6.54
CA LEU A 72 12.10 -17.23 -6.48
C LEU A 72 11.75 -18.70 -6.25
N PHE A 73 12.32 -19.62 -7.03
CA PHE A 73 12.03 -21.05 -6.88
C PHE A 73 12.64 -21.64 -5.60
N GLN A 74 13.68 -21.02 -5.03
CA GLN A 74 14.19 -21.37 -3.70
C GLN A 74 13.25 -20.87 -2.60
N GLU A 75 12.70 -19.66 -2.72
CA GLU A 75 11.66 -19.15 -1.81
C GLU A 75 10.43 -20.05 -1.85
N LEU A 76 9.96 -20.44 -3.04
CA LEU A 76 8.83 -21.34 -3.20
C LEU A 76 9.04 -22.70 -2.51
N GLN A 77 10.28 -23.21 -2.49
CA GLN A 77 10.62 -24.44 -1.77
C GLN A 77 10.55 -24.31 -0.24
N GLN A 78 10.61 -23.09 0.30
CA GLN A 78 10.48 -22.85 1.74
C GLN A 78 9.01 -22.83 2.20
N PHE A 79 8.06 -22.74 1.26
CA PHE A 79 6.63 -22.79 1.55
C PHE A 79 6.14 -24.23 1.55
N ASP A 80 6.49 -24.98 2.61
CA ASP A 80 5.81 -26.22 2.89
C ASP A 80 4.50 -25.96 3.67
N GLU A 81 3.51 -26.82 3.42
CA GLU A 81 2.19 -26.75 4.03
C GLU A 81 2.26 -26.77 5.57
N ASN A 82 3.24 -27.47 6.14
CA ASN A 82 3.42 -27.57 7.59
C ASN A 82 3.84 -26.23 8.19
N ASN A 83 4.74 -25.49 7.54
CA ASN A 83 5.22 -24.18 7.96
C ASN A 83 4.09 -23.16 7.90
N LEU A 84 3.33 -23.14 6.79
CA LEU A 84 2.17 -22.26 6.65
C LEU A 84 1.11 -22.57 7.71
N ASN A 85 0.80 -23.84 7.93
CA ASN A 85 -0.15 -24.26 8.97
C ASN A 85 0.33 -23.89 10.38
N GLN A 86 1.63 -23.99 10.67
CA GLN A 86 2.18 -23.56 11.95
C GLN A 86 2.03 -22.04 12.14
N GLN A 87 2.30 -21.25 11.11
CA GLN A 87 2.09 -19.79 11.19
C GLN A 87 0.63 -19.39 11.35
N LEU A 88 -0.29 -20.12 10.70
CA LEU A 88 -1.73 -19.93 10.90
C LEU A 88 -2.12 -20.20 12.36
N LYS A 89 -1.61 -21.29 12.95
CA LYS A 89 -1.82 -21.57 14.39
C LYS A 89 -1.27 -20.47 15.29
N ASP A 90 -0.11 -19.90 14.96
CA ASP A 90 0.46 -18.80 15.73
C ASP A 90 -0.44 -17.54 15.67
N ILE A 91 -1.03 -17.26 14.50
CA ILE A 91 -2.00 -16.18 14.32
C ILE A 91 -3.30 -16.48 15.10
N GLU A 92 -3.82 -17.70 15.03
CA GLU A 92 -5.00 -18.14 15.79
C GLU A 92 -4.79 -17.94 17.30
N ASN A 93 -3.66 -18.40 17.84
CA ASN A 93 -3.30 -18.21 19.25
C ASN A 93 -3.28 -16.73 19.67
N ILE A 94 -2.83 -15.83 18.79
CA ILE A 94 -2.84 -14.39 19.08
C ILE A 94 -4.25 -13.83 19.05
N ILE A 95 -5.10 -14.27 18.11
CA ILE A 95 -6.51 -13.87 18.06
C ILE A 95 -7.24 -14.29 19.34
N GLU A 96 -7.03 -15.52 19.81
CA GLU A 96 -7.59 -16.00 21.08
C GLU A 96 -7.13 -15.13 22.26
N ASN A 97 -5.83 -14.83 22.33
CA ASN A 97 -5.30 -13.92 23.35
C ASN A 97 -5.93 -12.51 23.27
N PHE A 98 -6.19 -12.02 22.05
CA PHE A 98 -6.82 -10.72 21.82
C PHE A 98 -8.25 -10.66 22.40
N GLN A 99 -9.01 -11.74 22.26
CA GLN A 99 -10.36 -11.86 22.83
C GLN A 99 -10.34 -11.82 24.36
N ILE A 100 -9.36 -12.47 24.97
CA ILE A 100 -9.14 -12.42 26.43
C ILE A 100 -8.79 -10.99 26.87
N GLN A 101 -7.90 -10.30 26.15
CA GLN A 101 -7.52 -8.93 26.48
C GLN A 101 -8.68 -7.93 26.35
N LEU A 102 -9.52 -8.06 25.32
CA LEU A 102 -10.73 -7.24 25.18
C LEU A 102 -11.64 -7.38 26.40
N SER A 103 -11.80 -8.62 26.89
CA SER A 103 -12.57 -8.89 28.12
C SER A 103 -11.94 -8.24 29.35
N ASN A 104 -10.61 -8.19 29.43
CA ASN A 104 -9.89 -7.53 30.52
C ASN A 104 -10.02 -6.00 30.47
N VAL A 105 -9.94 -5.39 29.27
CA VAL A 105 -10.20 -3.96 29.06
C VAL A 105 -11.61 -3.60 29.52
N LEU A 106 -12.61 -4.41 29.16
CA LEU A 106 -13.99 -4.18 29.60
C LEU A 106 -14.12 -4.21 31.12
N LYS A 107 -13.50 -5.21 31.78
CA LYS A 107 -13.48 -5.31 33.26
C LYS A 107 -12.79 -4.10 33.90
N GLU A 108 -11.68 -3.64 33.33
CA GLU A 108 -10.95 -2.45 33.77
C GLU A 108 -11.84 -1.20 33.69
N LEU A 109 -12.53 -0.99 32.57
CA LEU A 109 -13.48 0.12 32.39
C LEU A 109 -14.62 0.05 33.40
N GLN A 110 -15.19 -1.13 33.66
CA GLN A 110 -16.23 -1.33 34.67
C GLN A 110 -15.77 -0.93 36.08
N VAL A 111 -14.52 -1.24 36.45
CA VAL A 111 -13.92 -0.82 37.72
C VAL A 111 -13.84 0.71 37.80
N TYR A 112 -13.40 1.38 36.74
CA TYR A 112 -13.36 2.84 36.70
C TYR A 112 -14.75 3.47 36.77
N THR A 113 -15.74 2.91 36.06
CA THR A 113 -17.13 3.35 36.16
C THR A 113 -17.64 3.26 37.59
N LYS A 114 -17.37 2.16 38.29
CA LYS A 114 -17.78 1.98 39.69
C LYS A 114 -17.12 3.03 40.60
N LYS A 115 -15.81 3.26 40.47
CA LYS A 115 -15.08 4.29 41.23
C LYS A 115 -15.66 5.69 41.01
N TYR A 116 -15.99 6.02 39.76
CA TYR A 116 -16.62 7.31 39.43
C TYR A 116 -18.01 7.45 40.07
N MET A 117 -18.82 6.39 40.04
CA MET A 117 -20.14 6.38 40.69
C MET A 117 -20.04 6.53 42.21
N GLU A 118 -19.06 5.89 42.84
CA GLU A 118 -18.76 6.06 44.27
C GLU A 118 -18.36 7.50 44.59
N LEU A 119 -17.47 8.10 43.79
CA LEU A 119 -17.07 9.50 43.93
C LEU A 119 -18.28 10.45 43.79
N ARG A 120 -19.11 10.24 42.77
CA ARG A 120 -20.34 11.02 42.55
C ARG A 120 -21.28 10.93 43.76
N GLN A 121 -21.41 9.74 44.35
CA GLN A 121 -22.22 9.54 45.54
C GLN A 121 -21.66 10.27 46.76
N GLN A 122 -20.34 10.22 46.96
CA GLN A 122 -19.66 10.97 48.02
C GLN A 122 -19.87 12.49 47.86
N ILE A 123 -19.78 13.01 46.64
CA ILE A 123 -20.04 14.44 46.35
C ILE A 123 -21.48 14.80 46.72
N LYS A 124 -22.47 14.00 46.28
CA LYS A 124 -23.88 14.22 46.62
C LYS A 124 -24.13 14.22 48.12
N GLN A 125 -23.58 13.24 48.84
CA GLN A 125 -23.72 13.15 50.30
C GLN A 125 -23.11 14.38 50.99
N ARG A 126 -21.93 14.83 50.55
CA ARG A 126 -21.26 15.98 51.16
C ARG A 126 -22.01 17.29 50.87
N LEU A 127 -22.48 17.49 49.65
CA LEU A 127 -23.32 18.65 49.31
C LEU A 127 -24.61 18.67 50.14
N ALA A 128 -25.26 17.51 50.29
CA ALA A 128 -26.45 17.39 51.12
C ALA A 128 -26.18 17.77 52.60
N GLN A 129 -24.99 17.43 53.13
CA GLN A 129 -24.58 17.85 54.48
C GLN A 129 -24.35 19.36 54.55
N ILE A 130 -23.59 19.94 53.62
CA ILE A 130 -23.22 21.36 53.61
C ILE A 130 -24.47 22.25 53.62
N ILE A 131 -25.46 21.92 52.78
CA ILE A 131 -26.69 22.70 52.67
C ILE A 131 -27.79 22.21 53.62
N GLU A 132 -27.53 21.22 54.47
CA GLU A 132 -28.55 20.62 55.36
C GLU A 132 -29.80 20.16 54.58
N PHE A 133 -29.60 19.52 53.43
CA PHE A 133 -30.65 19.21 52.44
C PHE A 133 -31.81 18.38 53.00
N GLU A 134 -31.58 17.59 54.04
CA GLU A 134 -32.65 16.83 54.70
C GLU A 134 -33.69 17.75 55.37
N LYS A 135 -33.29 18.92 55.91
CA LYS A 135 -34.24 19.91 56.42
C LYS A 135 -35.11 20.48 55.29
N PHE A 136 -34.48 20.78 54.16
CA PHE A 136 -35.20 21.23 52.97
C PHE A 136 -36.21 20.19 52.48
N LYS A 137 -35.81 18.90 52.42
CA LYS A 137 -36.74 17.80 52.10
C LYS A 137 -37.90 17.73 53.08
N GLN A 138 -37.63 17.81 54.39
CA GLN A 138 -38.66 17.75 55.43
C GLN A 138 -39.75 18.81 55.22
N TYR A 139 -39.38 20.04 54.85
CA TYR A 139 -40.35 21.11 54.56
C TYR A 139 -41.19 20.86 53.30
N LEU A 140 -40.67 20.10 52.33
CA LEU A 140 -41.43 19.74 51.13
C LEU A 140 -42.28 18.48 51.33
N THR A 141 -41.80 17.51 52.12
CA THR A 141 -42.55 16.28 52.40
C THR A 141 -43.71 16.52 53.37
N SER A 142 -43.59 17.47 54.30
CA SER A 142 -44.71 17.87 55.18
C SER A 142 -45.94 18.37 54.40
N LEU A 143 -45.76 18.95 53.21
CA LEU A 143 -46.85 19.32 52.31
C LEU A 143 -47.48 18.12 51.60
N ASN A 144 -46.69 17.07 51.36
CA ASN A 144 -47.09 15.93 50.54
C ASN A 144 -47.73 14.80 51.37
N GLU A 145 -47.37 14.69 52.65
CA GLU A 145 -47.92 13.72 53.61
C GLU A 145 -49.31 14.14 54.15
N GLN A 146 -49.76 15.37 53.89
CA GLN A 146 -51.13 15.79 54.15
C GLN A 146 -52.06 15.22 53.07
N GLU A 147 -52.47 13.95 53.21
CA GLU A 147 -53.43 13.25 52.33
C GLU A 147 -54.84 13.89 52.28
N LYS A 148 -55.08 15.01 52.98
CA LYS A 148 -56.35 15.75 52.99
C LYS A 148 -56.14 17.19 52.54
N LYS A 149 -57.05 17.68 51.67
CA LYS A 149 -57.17 19.05 51.12
C LYS A 149 -56.24 20.05 51.81
N ILE A 150 -55.04 20.20 51.24
CA ILE A 150 -54.04 21.21 51.61
C ILE A 150 -54.75 22.55 51.74
N GLN A 151 -54.74 23.14 52.94
CA GLN A 151 -55.31 24.45 53.14
C GLN A 151 -54.29 25.52 52.73
N PRO A 152 -54.72 26.71 52.29
CA PRO A 152 -53.81 27.81 51.98
C PRO A 152 -52.84 28.17 53.11
N GLN A 153 -53.23 27.89 54.37
CA GLN A 153 -52.40 28.11 55.55
C GLN A 153 -51.20 27.15 55.61
N ASP A 154 -51.36 25.88 55.22
CA ASP A 154 -50.28 24.88 55.19
C ASP A 154 -49.20 25.25 54.15
N ILE A 155 -49.64 25.78 53.00
CA ILE A 155 -48.75 26.30 51.95
C ILE A 155 -47.97 27.51 52.48
N SER A 156 -48.66 28.47 53.08
CA SER A 156 -48.03 29.68 53.61
C SER A 156 -47.01 29.38 54.72
N GLU A 157 -47.30 28.41 55.59
CA GLU A 157 -46.36 27.96 56.61
C GLU A 157 -45.12 27.29 56.00
N SER A 158 -45.31 26.45 54.99
CA SER A 158 -44.21 25.78 54.30
C SER A 158 -43.34 26.75 53.51
N GLU A 159 -43.93 27.74 52.84
CA GLU A 159 -43.21 28.85 52.20
C GLU A 159 -42.36 29.62 53.20
N LYS A 160 -42.92 29.94 54.38
CA LYS A 160 -42.19 30.61 55.46
C LYS A 160 -41.02 29.77 55.97
N ASN A 161 -41.21 28.47 56.15
CA ASN A 161 -40.15 27.56 56.59
C ASN A 161 -39.01 27.44 55.55
N ILE A 162 -39.35 27.36 54.26
CA ILE A 162 -38.39 27.37 53.15
C ILE A 162 -37.64 28.71 53.09
N GLN A 163 -38.35 29.82 53.29
CA GLN A 163 -37.71 31.14 53.34
C GLN A 163 -36.72 31.25 54.49
N ILE A 164 -37.10 30.81 55.70
CA ILE A 164 -36.19 30.75 56.87
C ILE A 164 -34.97 29.89 56.57
N TYR A 165 -35.14 28.75 55.88
CA TYR A 165 -34.02 27.90 55.46
C TYR A 165 -33.05 28.63 54.53
N PHE A 166 -33.55 29.31 53.49
CA PHE A 166 -32.70 30.08 52.58
C PHE A 166 -32.04 31.28 53.27
N GLU A 167 -32.74 31.96 54.18
CA GLU A 167 -32.18 33.03 55.00
C GLU A 167 -31.06 32.51 55.90
N ASN A 168 -31.21 31.33 56.49
CA ASN A 168 -30.18 30.72 57.33
C ASN A 168 -28.95 30.29 56.52
N LEU A 169 -29.14 29.75 55.31
CA LEU A 169 -28.04 29.50 54.37
C LEU A 169 -27.34 30.81 53.97
N SER A 170 -28.11 31.87 53.72
CA SER A 170 -27.57 33.20 53.41
C SER A 170 -26.75 33.78 54.57
N LYS A 171 -27.26 33.66 55.80
CA LYS A 171 -26.63 34.12 57.05
C LYS A 171 -25.38 33.35 57.42
N LYS A 172 -25.28 32.07 57.03
CA LYS A 172 -24.02 31.29 57.11
C LYS A 172 -22.88 31.87 56.26
N ASN A 173 -23.13 32.99 55.56
CA ASN A 173 -22.28 33.68 54.61
C ASN A 173 -22.03 32.78 53.42
N TYR A 174 -22.64 33.10 52.27
CA TYR A 174 -22.44 32.38 51.01
C TYR A 174 -20.97 32.11 50.70
N LEU A 175 -20.07 33.01 51.13
CA LEU A 175 -18.63 32.81 51.01
C LEU A 175 -18.14 31.55 51.73
N ASN A 176 -18.66 31.25 52.92
CA ASN A 176 -18.27 30.07 53.72
C ASN A 176 -18.76 28.77 53.09
N ILE A 177 -20.02 28.73 52.65
CA ILE A 177 -20.59 27.58 51.93
C ILE A 177 -19.81 27.34 50.64
N ASN A 178 -19.54 28.40 49.87
CA ASN A 178 -18.75 28.31 48.65
C ASN A 178 -17.33 27.78 48.95
N ASN A 179 -16.66 28.29 49.98
CA ASN A 179 -15.33 27.82 50.37
C ASN A 179 -15.34 26.35 50.79
N GLU A 180 -16.34 25.88 51.55
CA GLU A 180 -16.46 24.46 51.89
C GLU A 180 -16.64 23.57 50.66
N ILE A 181 -17.48 24.01 49.71
CA ILE A 181 -17.68 23.30 48.43
C ILE A 181 -16.38 23.29 47.63
N TYR A 182 -15.72 24.44 47.46
CA TYR A 182 -14.48 24.55 46.71
C TYR A 182 -13.38 23.69 47.32
N ASN A 183 -13.14 23.76 48.63
CA ASN A 183 -12.12 22.97 49.32
C ASN A 183 -12.37 21.47 49.17
N PHE A 184 -13.62 21.02 49.28
CA PHE A 184 -13.99 19.62 49.09
C PHE A 184 -13.76 19.16 47.65
N LEU A 185 -14.22 19.94 46.67
CA LEU A 185 -14.04 19.63 45.26
C LEU A 185 -12.58 19.65 44.86
N GLU A 186 -11.79 20.59 45.37
CA GLU A 186 -10.35 20.67 45.15
C GLU A 186 -9.62 19.44 45.69
N CYS A 187 -9.94 19.01 46.92
CA CYS A 187 -9.39 17.78 47.51
C CYS A 187 -9.73 16.53 46.66
N LYS A 188 -10.97 16.43 46.15
CA LYS A 188 -11.37 15.33 45.26
C LYS A 188 -10.69 15.43 43.89
N ASN A 189 -10.53 16.64 43.35
CA ASN A 189 -9.85 16.87 42.08
C ASN A 189 -8.37 16.48 42.17
N GLN A 190 -7.69 16.79 43.28
CA GLN A 190 -6.32 16.32 43.54
C GLN A 190 -6.24 14.79 43.58
N SER A 191 -7.21 14.12 44.21
CA SER A 191 -7.28 12.65 44.25
C SER A 191 -7.49 12.02 42.86
N ILE A 192 -8.31 12.65 42.00
CA ILE A 192 -8.54 12.23 40.61
C ILE A 192 -7.30 12.49 39.75
N ASN A 193 -6.66 13.65 39.89
CA ASN A 193 -5.51 14.02 39.06
C ASN A 193 -4.23 13.25 39.43
N GLN A 194 -4.07 12.84 40.69
CA GLN A 194 -2.99 11.93 41.10
C GLN A 194 -3.20 10.52 40.53
N THR A 195 -4.44 10.13 40.25
CA THR A 195 -4.78 8.91 39.51
C THR A 195 -4.93 9.22 38.04
N LYS A 196 -3.83 9.66 37.39
CA LYS A 196 -3.76 9.72 35.92
C LYS A 196 -4.30 8.39 35.39
N LEU A 197 -5.41 8.43 34.63
CA LEU A 197 -6.10 7.23 34.16
C LEU A 197 -5.14 6.41 33.30
N ASP A 198 -4.49 5.45 33.93
CA ASP A 198 -3.62 4.49 33.28
C ASP A 198 -4.47 3.27 32.97
N TYR A 199 -4.57 2.94 31.69
CA TYR A 199 -5.31 1.77 31.20
C TYR A 199 -4.31 0.71 30.75
N PRO A 200 -3.65 -0.02 31.69
CA PRO A 200 -2.64 -1.01 31.36
C PRO A 200 -3.18 -2.12 30.44
N GLN A 201 -4.46 -2.49 30.57
CA GLN A 201 -5.05 -3.51 29.68
C GLN A 201 -5.19 -2.97 28.26
N LEU A 202 -5.55 -1.70 28.09
CA LEU A 202 -5.63 -1.07 26.77
C LEU A 202 -4.25 -0.96 26.11
N LYS A 203 -3.20 -0.64 26.90
CA LYS A 203 -1.81 -0.63 26.41
C LYS A 203 -1.35 -2.03 25.98
N ASN A 204 -1.69 -3.07 26.74
CA ASN A 204 -1.40 -4.45 26.39
C ASN A 204 -2.08 -4.84 25.07
N LEU A 205 -3.38 -4.52 24.93
CA LEU A 205 -4.13 -4.75 23.70
C LEU A 205 -3.48 -4.09 22.48
N GLN A 206 -2.99 -2.85 22.63
CA GLN A 206 -2.28 -2.14 21.57
C GLN A 206 -0.99 -2.86 21.14
N GLN A 207 -0.22 -3.37 22.11
CA GLN A 207 1.00 -4.13 21.82
C GLN A 207 0.70 -5.45 21.10
N GLN A 208 -0.34 -6.18 21.51
CA GLN A 208 -0.76 -7.41 20.84
C GLN A 208 -1.24 -7.13 19.40
N TYR A 209 -1.93 -6.02 19.17
CA TYR A 209 -2.38 -5.64 17.84
C TYR A 209 -1.18 -5.39 16.91
N GLN A 210 -0.13 -4.72 17.39
CA GLN A 210 1.10 -4.52 16.62
C GLN A 210 1.78 -5.85 16.28
N GLN A 211 1.83 -6.79 17.22
CA GLN A 211 2.38 -8.13 16.96
C GLN A 211 1.58 -8.87 15.88
N LEU A 212 0.25 -8.80 15.93
CA LEU A 212 -0.63 -9.39 14.91
C LEU A 212 -0.37 -8.78 13.52
N GLN A 213 -0.21 -7.46 13.43
CA GLN A 213 0.12 -6.78 12.17
C GLN A 213 1.44 -7.26 11.57
N ILE A 214 2.46 -7.46 12.41
CA ILE A 214 3.77 -7.96 11.98
C ILE A 214 3.63 -9.38 11.43
N LEU A 215 2.97 -10.28 12.17
CA LEU A 215 2.78 -11.67 11.74
C LEU A 215 1.94 -11.78 10.48
N HIS A 216 0.86 -10.98 10.37
CA HIS A 216 0.06 -10.91 9.16
C HIS A 216 0.89 -10.43 7.96
N SER A 217 1.73 -9.40 8.13
CA SER A 217 2.63 -8.92 7.08
C SER A 217 3.63 -10.00 6.64
N GLN A 218 4.24 -10.71 7.60
CA GLN A 218 5.16 -11.81 7.33
C GLN A 218 4.45 -12.96 6.61
N PHE A 219 3.26 -13.36 7.06
CA PHE A 219 2.45 -14.38 6.41
C PHE A 219 2.11 -13.97 4.97
N ASN A 220 1.60 -12.74 4.78
CA ASN A 220 1.25 -12.22 3.46
C ASN A 220 2.44 -12.17 2.51
N SER A 221 3.63 -11.79 3.01
CA SER A 221 4.85 -11.78 2.19
C SER A 221 5.26 -13.17 1.70
N LYS A 222 4.90 -14.23 2.45
CA LYS A 222 5.20 -15.62 2.10
C LYS A 222 4.21 -16.17 1.09
N ILE A 223 2.92 -15.89 1.25
CA ILE A 223 1.88 -16.40 0.34
C ILE A 223 1.71 -15.57 -0.95
N THR A 224 2.35 -14.40 -1.03
CA THR A 224 2.33 -13.52 -2.21
C THR A 224 3.69 -13.51 -2.89
N PRO A 225 4.03 -14.54 -3.71
CA PRO A 225 5.32 -14.59 -4.38
C PRO A 225 5.53 -13.35 -5.26
N LYS A 226 6.68 -12.69 -5.07
CA LYS A 226 7.09 -11.56 -5.91
C LYS A 226 7.75 -12.11 -7.16
N PHE A 227 6.97 -12.32 -8.19
CA PHE A 227 7.53 -12.71 -9.49
C PHE A 227 8.34 -11.53 -10.07
N PRO A 228 9.67 -11.68 -10.22
CA PRO A 228 10.51 -10.65 -10.79
C PRO A 228 10.09 -10.41 -12.25
N GLY A 229 9.88 -9.15 -12.63
CA GLY A 229 9.46 -8.83 -13.98
C GLY A 229 8.02 -9.24 -14.28
N ILE A 230 7.10 -9.05 -13.33
CA ILE A 230 5.66 -9.01 -13.62
C ILE A 230 5.08 -7.65 -13.23
N ILE A 231 4.37 -7.00 -14.15
CA ILE A 231 3.51 -5.85 -13.87
C ILE A 231 2.29 -6.41 -13.13
N GLN A 232 2.29 -6.28 -11.81
CA GLN A 232 1.16 -6.73 -10.99
C GLN A 232 0.01 -5.72 -11.09
N ASN A 233 -1.23 -6.23 -11.03
CA ASN A 233 -2.46 -5.44 -10.95
C ASN A 233 -2.73 -4.50 -12.16
N THR A 234 -2.17 -4.80 -13.34
CA THR A 234 -2.59 -4.12 -14.58
C THR A 234 -3.90 -4.71 -15.11
N GLN A 235 -4.78 -3.83 -15.57
CA GLN A 235 -6.01 -4.16 -16.28
C GLN A 235 -5.87 -3.96 -17.80
N LEU A 236 -4.85 -3.21 -18.24
CA LEU A 236 -4.70 -2.78 -19.63
C LEU A 236 -3.69 -3.63 -20.43
N ILE A 237 -2.63 -4.12 -19.79
CA ILE A 237 -1.55 -4.83 -20.49
C ILE A 237 -1.82 -6.34 -20.49
N THR A 238 -1.71 -6.99 -21.66
CA THR A 238 -1.78 -8.45 -21.73
C THR A 238 -0.49 -9.09 -21.21
N LYS A 239 -0.57 -10.32 -20.68
CA LYS A 239 0.61 -11.05 -20.17
C LYS A 239 1.73 -11.19 -21.20
N GLU A 240 1.37 -11.41 -22.46
CA GLU A 240 2.33 -11.53 -23.57
C GLU A 240 3.05 -10.20 -23.82
N PHE A 241 2.29 -9.11 -23.95
CA PHE A 241 2.88 -7.81 -24.23
C PHE A 241 3.66 -7.24 -23.05
N GLN A 242 3.26 -7.59 -21.83
CA GLN A 242 3.98 -7.29 -20.62
C GLN A 242 5.40 -7.87 -20.63
N ALA A 243 5.58 -9.14 -21.03
CA ALA A 243 6.91 -9.74 -21.16
C ALA A 243 7.77 -8.93 -22.14
N LYS A 244 7.21 -8.55 -23.29
CA LYS A 244 7.87 -7.72 -24.29
C LYS A 244 8.30 -6.35 -23.75
N LEU A 245 7.44 -5.67 -22.98
CA LEU A 245 7.77 -4.38 -22.35
C LEU A 245 8.94 -4.53 -21.37
N ILE A 246 8.91 -5.58 -20.55
CA ILE A 246 9.92 -5.85 -19.53
C ILE A 246 11.27 -6.19 -20.16
N ASP A 247 11.27 -7.06 -21.17
CA ASP A 247 12.47 -7.39 -21.93
C ASP A 247 13.04 -6.14 -22.59
N THR A 248 12.20 -5.30 -23.19
CA THR A 248 12.61 -4.03 -23.80
C THR A 248 13.28 -3.11 -22.77
N ILE A 249 12.67 -2.92 -21.60
CA ILE A 249 13.24 -2.07 -20.54
C ILE A 249 14.57 -2.62 -20.06
N VAL A 250 14.68 -3.92 -19.80
CA VAL A 250 15.92 -4.57 -19.34
C VAL A 250 17.03 -4.46 -20.39
N GLN A 251 16.70 -4.71 -21.66
CA GLN A 251 17.65 -4.62 -22.77
C GLN A 251 18.15 -3.19 -22.97
N ASN A 252 17.25 -2.21 -23.00
CA ASN A 252 17.61 -0.81 -23.23
C ASN A 252 18.42 -0.25 -22.06
N THR A 253 18.00 -0.51 -20.82
CA THR A 253 18.67 0.02 -19.62
C THR A 253 19.93 -0.73 -19.25
N LYS A 254 20.10 -1.98 -19.73
CA LYS A 254 21.15 -2.90 -19.29
C LYS A 254 21.13 -3.10 -17.77
N ARG A 255 19.97 -2.92 -17.15
CA ARG A 255 19.76 -3.02 -15.70
C ARG A 255 18.66 -4.03 -15.41
N SER A 256 18.85 -4.74 -14.32
CA SER A 256 17.86 -5.67 -13.79
C SER A 256 16.75 -4.91 -13.05
N ILE A 257 15.48 -5.12 -13.44
CA ILE A 257 14.33 -4.52 -12.76
C ILE A 257 14.15 -5.16 -11.38
N ASN A 258 14.19 -4.35 -10.32
CA ASN A 258 13.85 -4.77 -8.96
C ASN A 258 12.32 -4.91 -8.82
N LYS A 259 11.57 -3.86 -9.14
CA LYS A 259 10.11 -3.84 -8.99
C LYS A 259 9.45 -2.95 -10.05
N ILE A 260 8.23 -3.31 -10.45
CA ILE A 260 7.32 -2.43 -11.19
C ILE A 260 6.09 -2.22 -10.32
N SER A 261 5.86 -0.99 -9.86
CA SER A 261 4.77 -0.67 -8.94
C SER A 261 3.72 0.20 -9.63
N LEU A 262 2.45 -0.19 -9.61
CA LEU A 262 1.34 0.70 -9.96
C LEU A 262 1.32 1.85 -8.97
N ILE A 263 1.50 3.08 -9.45
CA ILE A 263 1.47 4.29 -8.60
C ILE A 263 0.17 5.07 -8.79
N TYR A 264 -0.50 4.91 -9.93
CA TYR A 264 -1.79 5.54 -10.17
C TYR A 264 -2.58 4.79 -11.24
N GLN A 265 -3.90 4.73 -11.03
CA GLN A 265 -4.87 4.27 -12.02
C GLN A 265 -5.95 5.34 -12.15
N GLY A 266 -6.04 5.94 -13.33
CA GLY A 266 -7.05 6.94 -13.66
C GLY A 266 -8.22 6.32 -14.41
N GLN A 267 -9.44 6.69 -14.03
CA GLN A 267 -10.67 6.37 -14.75
C GLN A 267 -11.44 7.66 -15.05
N LYS A 268 -12.46 7.58 -15.92
CA LYS A 268 -13.15 8.70 -16.57
C LYS A 268 -13.47 9.93 -15.69
N SER A 269 -13.76 9.78 -14.40
CA SER A 269 -14.04 10.91 -13.49
C SER A 269 -12.82 11.78 -13.18
N ASP A 270 -11.61 11.23 -13.28
CA ASP A 270 -10.37 11.83 -12.75
C ASP A 270 -9.33 12.13 -13.86
N LEU A 271 -9.74 12.01 -15.13
CA LEU A 271 -8.86 12.17 -16.30
C LEU A 271 -8.61 13.64 -16.62
N ASN A 272 -7.67 14.27 -15.92
CA ASN A 272 -7.21 15.61 -16.24
C ASN A 272 -5.71 15.81 -15.91
N ALA A 273 -5.12 16.87 -16.47
CA ALA A 273 -3.72 17.22 -16.26
C ALA A 273 -3.37 17.41 -14.77
N GLU A 274 -4.25 17.99 -13.97
CA GLU A 274 -3.97 18.23 -12.55
C GLU A 274 -3.80 16.90 -11.79
N SER A 275 -4.74 15.97 -11.94
CA SER A 275 -4.66 14.62 -11.40
C SER A 275 -3.39 13.92 -11.85
N PHE A 276 -3.06 13.99 -13.15
CA PHE A 276 -1.84 13.38 -13.70
C PHE A 276 -0.57 13.95 -13.06
N TRP A 277 -0.41 15.27 -13.06
CA TRP A 277 0.79 15.93 -12.53
C TRP A 277 0.97 15.73 -11.03
N ASN A 278 -0.11 15.65 -10.26
CA ASN A 278 -0.05 15.35 -8.84
C ASN A 278 0.55 13.96 -8.55
N GLN A 279 0.53 13.04 -9.53
CA GLN A 279 1.04 11.69 -9.38
C GLN A 279 2.45 11.51 -9.93
N VAL A 280 2.83 12.25 -10.98
CA VAL A 280 4.11 12.05 -11.66
C VAL A 280 5.20 13.05 -11.28
N ASP A 281 4.85 14.20 -10.70
CA ASP A 281 5.83 15.25 -10.39
C ASP A 281 6.96 14.74 -9.47
N GLY A 282 8.21 15.02 -9.86
CA GLY A 282 9.42 14.57 -9.21
C GLY A 282 9.77 13.09 -9.41
N LYS A 283 9.00 12.32 -10.19
CA LYS A 283 9.24 10.89 -10.43
C LYS A 283 9.94 10.64 -11.76
N ASN A 284 10.58 9.48 -11.86
CA ASN A 284 11.29 8.99 -13.04
C ASN A 284 11.03 7.49 -13.26
N ASN A 285 11.58 6.94 -14.34
CA ASN A 285 11.42 5.52 -14.71
C ASN A 285 9.95 5.11 -14.75
N LEU A 286 9.14 5.94 -15.42
CA LEU A 286 7.70 5.75 -15.49
C LEU A 286 7.33 5.01 -16.77
N LEU A 287 6.56 3.93 -16.62
CA LEU A 287 5.83 3.26 -17.68
C LEU A 287 4.38 3.72 -17.60
N MET A 288 3.92 4.44 -18.62
CA MET A 288 2.56 4.96 -18.72
C MET A 288 1.80 4.17 -19.77
N VAL A 289 0.59 3.74 -19.43
CA VAL A 289 -0.26 2.88 -20.25
C VAL A 289 -1.63 3.53 -20.34
N PHE A 290 -2.14 3.72 -21.55
CA PHE A 290 -3.39 4.39 -21.83
C PHE A 290 -4.30 3.48 -22.64
N GLN A 291 -5.60 3.60 -22.39
CA GLN A 291 -6.65 2.98 -23.19
C GLN A 291 -7.53 4.07 -23.79
N SER A 292 -7.65 4.07 -25.12
CA SER A 292 -8.59 4.94 -25.83
C SER A 292 -10.02 4.41 -25.76
N GLN A 293 -10.99 5.25 -26.11
CA GLN A 293 -12.40 4.85 -26.24
C GLN A 293 -12.63 3.71 -27.25
N ASN A 294 -11.75 3.54 -28.25
CA ASN A 294 -11.78 2.43 -29.20
C ASN A 294 -11.04 1.18 -28.67
N GLU A 295 -10.80 1.11 -27.36
CA GLU A 295 -10.14 -0.01 -26.67
C GLU A 295 -8.69 -0.26 -27.13
N VAL A 296 -8.06 0.70 -27.80
CA VAL A 296 -6.66 0.61 -28.20
C VAL A 296 -5.77 0.92 -27.00
N VAL A 297 -4.79 0.04 -26.75
CA VAL A 297 -3.84 0.14 -25.64
C VAL A 297 -2.47 0.56 -26.16
N PHE A 298 -1.95 1.65 -25.62
CA PHE A 298 -0.69 2.26 -26.04
C PHE A 298 -0.02 3.00 -24.87
N GLY A 299 1.18 3.53 -25.08
CA GLY A 299 1.81 4.36 -24.08
C GLY A 299 3.30 4.53 -24.29
N GLY A 300 4.03 4.76 -23.20
CA GLY A 300 5.46 4.99 -23.26
C GLY A 300 6.18 4.74 -21.95
N TYR A 301 7.46 4.42 -22.05
CA TYR A 301 8.39 4.39 -20.94
C TYR A 301 9.43 5.49 -21.11
N THR A 302 9.81 6.13 -20.01
CA THR A 302 10.95 7.06 -19.98
C THR A 302 11.69 7.00 -18.65
N PRO A 303 13.05 7.04 -18.66
CA PRO A 303 13.84 7.20 -17.44
C PRO A 303 13.90 8.67 -16.98
N CYS A 304 13.39 9.61 -17.77
CA CYS A 304 13.45 11.04 -17.49
C CYS A 304 12.61 11.41 -16.26
N TYR A 305 13.03 12.47 -15.57
CA TYR A 305 12.25 13.05 -14.49
C TYR A 305 11.09 13.88 -15.05
N TRP A 306 9.90 13.62 -14.54
CA TRP A 306 8.71 14.43 -14.78
C TRP A 306 8.71 15.60 -13.79
N ILE A 307 9.01 16.80 -14.26
CA ILE A 307 9.14 17.99 -13.41
C ILE A 307 8.04 18.99 -13.80
N LYS A 308 7.18 19.34 -12.85
CA LYS A 308 6.07 20.26 -13.08
C LYS A 308 6.60 21.66 -13.43
N SER A 309 6.49 22.06 -14.70
CA SER A 309 6.90 23.39 -15.19
C SER A 309 5.73 24.15 -15.81
N LYS A 310 5.60 25.44 -15.48
CA LYS A 310 4.59 26.34 -16.08
C LYS A 310 4.99 26.83 -17.48
N LYS A 311 6.30 26.97 -17.72
CA LYS A 311 6.82 27.46 -19.01
C LYS A 311 6.91 26.32 -20.03
N GLY A 312 7.00 25.09 -19.54
CA GLY A 312 7.17 23.91 -20.35
C GLY A 312 8.60 23.76 -20.86
N GLU A 313 9.17 22.58 -20.73
CA GLU A 313 10.53 22.30 -21.22
C GLU A 313 10.67 20.88 -21.72
N TYR A 314 11.53 20.68 -22.71
CA TYR A 314 11.89 19.34 -23.15
C TYR A 314 12.95 18.77 -22.22
N ILE A 315 12.76 17.52 -21.83
CA ILE A 315 13.71 16.77 -21.03
C ILE A 315 14.42 15.76 -21.94
N ASN A 316 15.74 15.71 -21.76
CA ASN A 316 16.62 14.86 -22.55
C ASN A 316 16.72 13.46 -21.94
N ASP A 317 16.69 12.44 -22.79
CA ASP A 317 17.05 11.06 -22.43
C ASP A 317 18.45 10.70 -22.97
N GLU A 318 19.47 11.03 -22.19
CA GLU A 318 20.86 10.69 -22.52
C GLU A 318 21.14 9.18 -22.55
N THR A 319 20.25 8.38 -21.96
CA THR A 319 20.42 6.91 -21.89
C THR A 319 19.82 6.20 -23.11
N LEU A 320 19.03 6.91 -23.93
CA LEU A 320 18.31 6.38 -25.09
C LEU A 320 17.44 5.16 -24.75
N THR A 321 16.85 5.16 -23.56
CA THR A 321 16.05 4.02 -23.09
C THR A 321 14.56 4.26 -23.17
N SER A 322 14.14 5.49 -23.44
CA SER A 322 12.75 5.84 -23.70
C SER A 322 12.23 5.14 -24.94
N PHE A 323 10.96 4.75 -24.89
CA PHE A 323 10.25 4.21 -26.03
C PHE A 323 8.75 4.49 -25.91
N LEU A 324 8.09 4.56 -27.05
CA LEU A 324 6.63 4.47 -27.15
C LEU A 324 6.23 3.04 -27.52
N PHE A 325 4.98 2.68 -27.27
CA PHE A 325 4.46 1.38 -27.67
C PHE A 325 2.99 1.43 -28.07
N SER A 326 2.61 0.46 -28.88
CA SER A 326 1.21 0.12 -29.16
C SER A 326 1.04 -1.38 -28.95
N GLN A 327 0.26 -1.77 -27.95
CA GLN A 327 -0.06 -3.17 -27.69
C GLN A 327 -0.95 -3.72 -28.80
N THR A 328 -1.95 -2.94 -29.24
CA THR A 328 -2.87 -3.34 -30.31
C THR A 328 -2.14 -3.64 -31.61
N ASN A 329 -1.11 -2.86 -31.94
CA ASN A 329 -0.28 -3.11 -33.13
C ASN A 329 0.93 -4.02 -32.84
N ASN A 330 1.10 -4.47 -31.59
CA ASN A 330 2.25 -5.24 -31.11
C ASN A 330 3.62 -4.60 -31.47
N LYS A 331 3.77 -3.28 -31.28
CA LYS A 331 4.96 -2.50 -31.65
C LYS A 331 5.57 -1.75 -30.48
N ILE A 332 6.90 -1.62 -30.54
CA ILE A 332 7.72 -0.75 -29.69
C ILE A 332 8.44 0.22 -30.63
N TYR A 333 8.44 1.50 -30.26
CA TYR A 333 9.04 2.60 -31.01
C TYR A 333 10.14 3.22 -30.14
N PRO A 334 11.41 2.79 -30.28
CA PRO A 334 12.51 3.31 -29.46
C PRO A 334 12.88 4.73 -29.83
N ILE A 335 13.41 5.49 -28.87
CA ILE A 335 13.89 6.86 -29.12
C ILE A 335 15.08 6.85 -30.11
N LYS A 336 15.17 7.89 -30.94
CA LYS A 336 16.29 8.11 -31.87
C LYS A 336 17.44 8.84 -31.16
N GLN A 337 18.65 8.68 -31.68
CA GLN A 337 19.81 9.43 -31.21
C GLN A 337 19.59 10.95 -31.34
N GLU A 338 19.07 11.38 -32.48
CA GLU A 338 18.72 12.77 -32.78
C GLU A 338 17.49 13.27 -32.01
N GLY A 339 16.65 12.35 -31.53
CA GLY A 339 15.44 12.65 -30.76
C GLY A 339 15.69 12.78 -29.25
N LYS A 340 16.89 12.43 -28.75
CA LYS A 340 17.17 12.34 -27.32
C LYS A 340 16.88 13.61 -26.54
N SER A 341 17.19 14.78 -27.13
CA SER A 341 16.98 16.10 -26.52
C SER A 341 15.50 16.51 -26.40
N TYR A 342 14.61 15.71 -26.97
CA TYR A 342 13.17 15.95 -27.05
C TYR A 342 12.38 14.73 -26.57
N ALA A 343 12.92 13.94 -25.63
CA ALA A 343 12.34 12.67 -25.21
C ALA A 343 10.93 12.83 -24.62
N ILE A 344 10.75 13.80 -23.72
CA ILE A 344 9.45 14.21 -23.16
C ILE A 344 9.37 15.73 -23.04
N TYR A 345 8.15 16.27 -23.01
CA TYR A 345 7.90 17.69 -22.73
C TYR A 345 7.08 17.85 -21.45
N CYS A 346 7.64 18.60 -20.50
CA CYS A 346 7.08 18.76 -19.17
C CYS A 346 6.39 20.11 -19.04
N ASN A 347 5.08 20.17 -19.29
CA ASN A 347 4.24 21.36 -19.06
C ASN A 347 3.02 20.99 -18.21
N ASN A 348 2.87 21.66 -17.07
CA ASN A 348 1.82 21.35 -16.10
C ASN A 348 0.39 21.72 -16.54
N GLN A 349 0.25 22.43 -17.66
CA GLN A 349 -1.02 22.75 -18.31
C GLN A 349 -1.41 21.73 -19.38
N GLN A 350 -0.59 20.71 -19.61
CA GLN A 350 -0.82 19.65 -20.59
C GLN A 350 -0.82 18.28 -19.90
N GLY A 351 -1.34 17.25 -20.58
CA GLY A 351 -1.12 15.86 -20.17
C GLY A 351 0.29 15.39 -20.55
N PRO A 352 0.50 14.06 -20.64
CA PRO A 352 1.79 13.51 -21.07
C PRO A 352 2.10 13.84 -22.53
N VAL A 353 3.35 14.28 -22.77
CA VAL A 353 3.89 14.54 -24.10
C VAL A 353 5.22 13.83 -24.26
N PHE A 354 5.31 12.99 -25.28
CA PHE A 354 6.51 12.25 -25.66
C PHE A 354 6.94 12.65 -27.06
N GLY A 355 8.23 12.90 -27.20
CA GLY A 355 8.82 13.23 -28.48
C GLY A 355 8.56 14.67 -28.86
N GLY A 356 9.46 15.20 -29.68
CA GLY A 356 9.44 16.59 -30.07
C GLY A 356 10.46 16.85 -31.15
N GLN A 357 10.43 18.05 -31.71
CA GLN A 357 11.50 18.56 -32.54
C GLN A 357 11.81 20.00 -32.17
N SER A 358 13.07 20.40 -32.39
CA SER A 358 13.48 21.79 -32.31
C SER A 358 12.75 22.59 -33.40
N LEU A 359 11.84 23.48 -33.01
CA LEU A 359 11.37 24.51 -33.92
C LEU A 359 12.29 25.72 -33.81
N LEU A 360 13.04 25.99 -34.88
CA LEU A 360 13.66 27.30 -35.06
C LEU A 360 12.52 28.35 -35.15
N ARG A 361 12.32 29.11 -34.07
CA ARG A 361 11.52 30.36 -33.95
C ARG A 361 10.04 30.30 -34.41
N GLY A 362 9.12 30.30 -33.44
CA GLY A 362 7.75 30.80 -33.63
C GLY A 362 6.73 30.26 -32.63
N SER A 363 6.09 31.18 -31.86
CA SER A 363 4.92 31.09 -30.95
C SER A 363 4.56 29.74 -30.26
N ILE A 364 4.33 29.78 -28.94
CA ILE A 364 4.16 28.61 -28.05
C ILE A 364 2.78 27.93 -28.15
N PHE A 365 1.73 28.55 -28.71
CA PHE A 365 0.36 28.08 -28.50
C PHE A 365 -0.32 27.35 -29.67
N SER A 366 0.22 27.42 -30.90
CA SER A 366 -0.40 26.80 -32.09
C SER A 366 0.35 25.58 -32.67
N TYR A 367 1.37 25.06 -31.99
CA TYR A 367 2.38 24.20 -32.63
C TYR A 367 2.53 22.76 -32.09
N PHE A 368 1.83 22.37 -31.02
CA PHE A 368 2.07 21.04 -30.41
C PHE A 368 1.35 19.87 -31.09
N SER A 369 0.28 20.10 -31.86
CA SER A 369 -0.50 19.01 -32.45
C SER A 369 0.25 18.21 -33.54
N ASN A 370 1.31 18.75 -34.15
CA ASN A 370 2.04 18.08 -35.25
C ASN A 370 3.55 17.96 -35.02
N THR A 371 4.02 18.17 -33.79
CA THR A 371 5.46 18.27 -33.51
C THR A 371 5.96 17.29 -32.46
N SER A 372 5.07 16.49 -31.87
CA SER A 372 5.38 15.44 -30.91
C SER A 372 4.93 14.08 -31.44
N ASP A 373 5.61 13.01 -31.02
CA ASP A 373 5.25 11.65 -31.40
C ASP A 373 3.96 11.22 -30.71
N MET A 374 3.73 11.66 -29.47
CA MET A 374 2.50 11.45 -28.72
C MET A 374 2.23 12.65 -27.80
N MET A 375 1.05 13.25 -27.92
CA MET A 375 0.55 14.30 -27.03
C MET A 375 -0.85 13.93 -26.56
N ILE A 376 -1.07 14.01 -25.25
CA ILE A 376 -2.40 13.98 -24.65
C ILE A 376 -2.65 15.35 -24.00
N SER A 377 -3.76 16.00 -24.39
CA SER A 377 -4.16 17.30 -23.87
C SER A 377 -4.63 17.22 -22.41
N SER A 378 -4.81 18.38 -21.78
CA SER A 378 -5.15 18.47 -20.36
C SER A 378 -6.50 17.87 -19.96
N ASP A 379 -7.40 17.69 -20.92
CA ASP A 379 -8.71 17.04 -20.73
C ASP A 379 -8.67 15.52 -20.97
N PHE A 380 -7.52 14.98 -21.40
CA PHE A 380 -7.34 13.58 -21.80
C PHE A 380 -8.31 13.12 -22.90
N GLN A 381 -9.06 14.04 -23.53
CA GLN A 381 -9.97 13.77 -24.64
C GLN A 381 -9.33 14.12 -25.98
N ASN A 382 -8.53 15.19 -25.99
CA ASN A 382 -7.84 15.71 -27.16
C ASN A 382 -6.34 15.38 -27.12
N GLY A 383 -5.67 15.49 -28.26
CA GLY A 383 -4.25 15.14 -28.40
C GLY A 383 -3.91 14.79 -29.85
N SER A 384 -2.68 14.33 -30.06
CA SER A 384 -2.18 13.90 -31.37
C SER A 384 -1.12 12.81 -31.25
N SER A 385 -0.94 12.04 -32.32
CA SER A 385 0.05 10.97 -32.42
C SER A 385 0.71 11.05 -33.78
N THR A 386 2.00 11.39 -33.85
CA THR A 386 2.76 11.47 -35.10
C THR A 386 4.10 10.76 -34.93
N ILE A 387 4.05 9.43 -34.86
CA ILE A 387 5.24 8.60 -34.64
C ILE A 387 6.24 8.76 -35.80
N GLY A 388 7.50 8.99 -35.45
CA GLY A 388 8.58 9.18 -36.42
C GLY A 388 9.32 10.50 -36.27
N ILE A 389 9.02 11.32 -35.27
CA ILE A 389 9.70 12.59 -35.01
C ILE A 389 10.96 12.30 -34.18
N ALA A 390 10.81 12.16 -32.87
CA ALA A 390 11.89 11.77 -31.95
C ALA A 390 11.99 10.26 -31.74
N TYR A 391 10.91 9.51 -31.96
CA TYR A 391 10.87 8.05 -31.83
C TYR A 391 10.88 7.38 -33.21
N LYS A 392 11.49 6.20 -33.32
CA LYS A 392 11.62 5.48 -34.59
C LYS A 392 10.27 4.97 -35.06
N ASN A 393 10.00 5.12 -36.35
CA ASN A 393 8.90 4.47 -37.04
C ASN A 393 9.49 3.58 -38.16
N ASP A 394 9.50 2.27 -37.96
CA ASP A 394 10.03 1.34 -38.97
C ASP A 394 9.01 1.07 -40.09
N CYS A 395 7.80 1.66 -40.04
CA CYS A 395 6.77 1.46 -41.05
C CYS A 395 6.81 2.55 -42.13
N SER A 396 7.02 2.14 -43.38
CA SER A 396 6.88 2.98 -44.58
C SER A 396 5.40 3.20 -44.91
N GLN A 397 4.64 3.79 -43.99
CA GLN A 397 3.21 4.04 -44.14
C GLN A 397 2.93 5.49 -44.55
N SER A 398 1.76 5.72 -45.16
CA SER A 398 1.34 7.05 -45.60
C SER A 398 1.14 7.98 -44.40
N LYS A 399 1.26 9.31 -44.58
CA LYS A 399 1.06 10.29 -43.50
C LYS A 399 -0.29 10.14 -42.78
N THR A 400 -1.33 9.69 -43.48
CA THR A 400 -2.67 9.46 -42.91
C THR A 400 -2.75 8.25 -41.97
N ASP A 401 -1.88 7.26 -42.14
CA ASP A 401 -1.83 6.08 -41.25
C ASP A 401 -1.11 6.40 -39.93
N SER A 402 -0.15 7.34 -39.94
CA SER A 402 0.62 7.71 -38.74
C SER A 402 -0.21 8.42 -37.67
N GLU A 403 -1.23 9.20 -38.07
CA GLU A 403 -2.05 10.03 -37.17
C GLU A 403 -2.98 9.22 -36.25
N THR A 404 -3.28 7.97 -36.63
CA THR A 404 -4.14 7.05 -35.86
C THR A 404 -3.37 5.88 -35.24
N LEU A 405 -2.07 5.79 -35.49
CA LEU A 405 -1.25 4.60 -35.21
C LEU A 405 -1.21 4.23 -33.72
N LEU A 406 -1.14 5.21 -32.81
CA LEU A 406 -1.17 4.92 -31.37
C LEU A 406 -2.60 4.83 -30.83
N PHE A 407 -3.48 5.74 -31.23
CA PHE A 407 -4.77 5.91 -30.56
C PHE A 407 -5.90 5.05 -31.16
N GLY A 408 -5.74 4.57 -32.39
CA GLY A 408 -6.80 3.94 -33.19
C GLY A 408 -7.86 4.91 -33.71
N GLN A 409 -7.61 6.21 -33.60
CA GLN A 409 -8.50 7.32 -33.97
C GLN A 409 -7.71 8.64 -33.96
N GLN A 410 -8.31 9.72 -34.46
CA GLN A 410 -7.62 11.02 -34.59
C GLN A 410 -7.25 11.67 -33.25
N THR A 411 -8.05 11.46 -32.20
CA THR A 411 -7.80 12.00 -30.86
C THR A 411 -7.77 10.87 -29.83
N PRO A 412 -7.04 11.00 -28.71
CA PRO A 412 -6.84 9.89 -27.79
C PRO A 412 -8.12 9.42 -27.10
N ARG A 413 -9.03 10.33 -26.69
CA ARG A 413 -10.26 10.02 -25.93
C ARG A 413 -10.04 8.94 -24.88
N ILE A 414 -9.14 9.23 -23.93
CA ILE A 414 -8.74 8.27 -22.92
C ILE A 414 -9.94 7.92 -22.04
N ILE A 415 -10.12 6.64 -21.76
CA ILE A 415 -11.13 6.12 -20.83
C ILE A 415 -10.49 5.57 -19.55
N MET A 416 -9.23 5.14 -19.62
CA MET A 416 -8.45 4.61 -18.52
C MET A 416 -6.97 4.82 -18.77
N TYR A 417 -6.18 5.04 -17.71
CA TYR A 417 -4.73 4.92 -17.79
C TYR A 417 -4.13 4.38 -16.49
N GLU A 418 -2.97 3.75 -16.62
CA GLU A 418 -2.18 3.22 -15.52
C GLU A 418 -0.77 3.80 -15.60
N ILE A 419 -0.22 4.21 -14.46
CA ILE A 419 1.16 4.67 -14.35
C ILE A 419 1.89 3.73 -13.41
N PHE A 420 2.97 3.16 -13.90
CA PHE A 420 3.86 2.30 -13.15
C PHE A 420 5.21 2.98 -12.96
N GLN A 421 5.76 2.88 -11.75
CA GLN A 421 7.15 3.25 -11.47
C GLN A 421 8.02 1.99 -11.46
N VAL A 422 9.05 2.01 -12.30
CA VAL A 422 10.06 0.95 -12.42
C VAL A 422 11.24 1.30 -11.53
N THR A 423 11.61 0.39 -10.63
CA THR A 423 12.84 0.49 -9.84
C THR A 423 13.82 -0.58 -10.30
N PHE A 424 15.09 -0.21 -10.34
CA PHE A 424 16.18 -1.07 -10.77
C PHE A 424 17.05 -1.45 -9.58
N ILE A 425 17.82 -2.53 -9.75
CA ILE A 425 18.90 -2.91 -8.83
C ILE A 425 20.09 -1.96 -9.02
#